data_AF-A0A2T4IZ53-F1
#
_entry.id   AF-A0A2T4IZ53-F1
#
_cell.length_a   1.000
_cell.length_b   1.000
_cell.length_c   1.000
_cell.angle_alpha   90.00
_cell.angle_beta   90.00
_cell.angle_gamma   90.00
#
_symmetry.space_group_name_H-M   'P 1'
#
loop_
_entity.id
_entity.type
_entity.pdbx_description
1 polymer ?
#
loop_
_entity_poly.entity_id
_entity_poly.type
_entity_poly.pdbx_seq_one_letter_code
_entity_poly.pdbx_strand_id
1 'polypeptide(L)'
;MRNACLVFIGSLNREAPYFQGARGVGLSVYDFNEETLETRKLAETNDIDNPTFLSVTPDGARIYANSEVFTWREGTVSAYSFDRATATLSYLNKQPSLGSITAHNTITRDGTKLLVANYGMGEGGPDRAVAVYGFDKNGALSVPLASVSHKGTGPNAARQERSHAHSVTETIGGGTAVVADLGIDRLVSYRIEPDGRLSKLAESALPPGAGPRHLALHPNGRFVFVMNELDSTIVSMALDETSGKLSIIDARPAVPAEARDSNHCADIQIAPDGRFVYGSNRGHDSVVIMAVDQQTGVLKLVGYVPCGGATPRNLALTPSGGGHLFSANQNADRISIFARDVDSGTLIDTGRAIEIGTPMCVKIVR
;
A
#
# COMPACT_ATOMS: atom_id res chain seq x y z
N MET A 1 24.93 -10.70 -12.79
CA MET A 1 24.02 -9.89 -11.95
C MET A 1 22.67 -10.62 -11.79
N ARG A 2 22.63 -11.82 -11.20
CA ARG A 2 21.39 -12.63 -11.08
C ARG A 2 20.57 -12.33 -9.80
N ASN A 3 21.08 -11.50 -8.89
CA ASN A 3 20.52 -11.28 -7.54
C ASN A 3 20.22 -9.80 -7.21
N ALA A 4 20.16 -8.93 -8.22
CA ALA A 4 19.94 -7.50 -8.06
C ALA A 4 18.46 -7.15 -8.21
N CYS A 5 17.83 -6.65 -7.15
CA CYS A 5 16.47 -6.12 -7.15
C CYS A 5 16.46 -4.64 -7.48
N LEU A 6 15.37 -4.16 -8.08
CA LEU A 6 15.07 -2.74 -8.19
C LEU A 6 14.16 -2.32 -7.04
N VAL A 7 14.51 -1.21 -6.40
CA VAL A 7 13.73 -0.59 -5.32
C VAL A 7 13.24 0.77 -5.80
N PHE A 8 11.92 0.90 -5.93
CA PHE A 8 11.24 2.13 -6.34
C PHE A 8 10.69 2.82 -5.11
N ILE A 9 11.02 4.11 -4.94
CA ILE A 9 10.66 4.88 -3.75
C ILE A 9 9.93 6.15 -4.17
N GLY A 10 8.72 6.31 -3.63
CA GLY A 10 7.97 7.55 -3.67
C GLY A 10 8.14 8.31 -2.35
N SER A 11 8.46 9.59 -2.44
CA SER A 11 8.77 10.46 -1.30
C SER A 11 7.99 11.77 -1.35
N LEU A 12 7.71 12.34 -0.19
CA LEU A 12 7.05 13.65 -0.12
C LEU A 12 8.05 14.77 -0.46
N ASN A 13 7.80 15.53 -1.53
CA ASN A 13 8.66 16.62 -2.01
C ASN A 13 7.96 17.98 -2.03
N ARG A 14 6.71 18.04 -1.55
CA ARG A 14 5.92 19.25 -1.34
C ARG A 14 5.19 19.18 0.01
N GLU A 15 5.17 20.29 0.74
CA GLU A 15 4.51 20.38 2.04
C GLU A 15 3.04 19.98 1.99
N ALA A 16 2.58 19.31 3.05
CA ALA A 16 1.19 18.95 3.24
C ALA A 16 0.82 18.94 4.74
N PRO A 17 -0.44 19.20 5.11
CA PRO A 17 -0.83 19.65 6.46
C PRO A 17 -0.54 18.68 7.60
N TYR A 18 -0.44 17.39 7.30
CA TYR A 18 -0.28 16.31 8.30
C TYR A 18 1.13 15.71 8.34
N PHE A 19 2.04 16.21 7.52
CA PHE A 19 3.42 15.71 7.47
C PHE A 19 4.36 16.69 8.16
N GLN A 20 5.31 16.16 8.94
CA GLN A 20 6.28 17.00 9.66
C GLN A 20 7.25 17.75 8.73
N GLY A 21 7.35 17.34 7.48
CA GLY A 21 8.04 18.06 6.43
C GLY A 21 8.05 17.26 5.13
N ALA A 22 8.49 17.91 4.05
CA ALA A 22 8.67 17.31 2.74
C ALA A 22 10.12 17.49 2.31
N ARG A 23 10.94 16.45 2.54
CA ARG A 23 12.39 16.48 2.30
C ARG A 23 12.82 15.51 1.20
N GLY A 24 11.88 14.81 0.60
CA GLY A 24 12.12 13.89 -0.50
C GLY A 24 12.34 14.61 -1.83
N VAL A 25 12.89 13.88 -2.80
CA VAL A 25 13.07 14.37 -4.17
C VAL A 25 11.82 14.19 -5.03
N GLY A 26 10.98 13.20 -4.72
CA GLY A 26 9.87 12.77 -5.55
C GLY A 26 9.96 11.27 -5.77
N LEU A 27 10.32 10.85 -6.98
CA LEU A 27 10.48 9.44 -7.34
C LEU A 27 11.96 9.07 -7.46
N SER A 28 12.37 7.94 -6.89
CA SER A 28 13.72 7.42 -7.01
C SER A 28 13.73 5.91 -7.29
N VAL A 29 14.77 5.45 -7.98
CA VAL A 29 15.03 4.03 -8.24
C VAL A 29 16.42 3.68 -7.74
N TYR A 30 16.52 2.58 -7.02
CA TYR A 30 17.76 2.02 -6.50
C TYR A 30 17.95 0.60 -7.00
N ASP A 31 19.21 0.21 -7.14
CA ASP A 31 19.65 -1.17 -7.20
C ASP A 31 19.84 -1.66 -5.77
N PHE A 32 19.42 -2.89 -5.48
CA PHE A 32 19.59 -3.54 -4.19
C PHE A 32 20.13 -4.96 -4.37
N ASN A 33 21.27 -5.23 -3.75
CA ASN A 33 21.83 -6.57 -3.67
C ASN A 33 21.39 -7.25 -2.38
N GLU A 34 20.56 -8.30 -2.50
CA GLU A 34 20.01 -9.00 -1.33
C GLU A 34 21.06 -9.77 -0.51
N GLU A 35 22.23 -10.09 -1.07
CA GLU A 35 23.30 -10.80 -0.37
C GLU A 35 24.19 -9.86 0.42
N THR A 36 24.58 -8.73 -0.18
CA THR A 36 25.52 -7.77 0.45
C THR A 36 24.83 -6.63 1.18
N LEU A 37 23.51 -6.48 1.00
CA LEU A 37 22.71 -5.36 1.49
C LEU A 37 23.21 -3.99 1.00
N GLU A 38 23.87 -3.99 -0.15
CA GLU A 38 24.31 -2.78 -0.82
C GLU A 38 23.16 -2.18 -1.63
N THR A 39 23.01 -0.86 -1.49
CA THR A 39 22.03 -0.06 -2.21
C THR A 39 22.79 0.96 -3.06
N ARG A 40 22.32 1.18 -4.29
CA ARG A 40 22.92 2.18 -5.19
C ARG A 40 21.81 2.91 -5.93
N LYS A 41 21.76 4.24 -5.78
CA LYS A 41 20.81 5.06 -6.53
C LYS A 41 21.08 4.95 -8.03
N LEU A 42 20.05 4.63 -8.80
CA LEU A 42 20.10 4.52 -10.26
C LEU A 42 19.57 5.79 -10.93
N ALA A 43 18.40 6.24 -10.50
CA ALA A 43 17.69 7.36 -11.10
C ALA A 43 16.84 8.08 -10.05
N GLU A 44 16.53 9.35 -10.32
CA GLU A 44 15.52 10.11 -9.60
C GLU A 44 14.89 11.18 -10.48
N THR A 45 13.71 11.64 -10.10
CA THR A 45 13.06 12.82 -10.71
C THR A 45 12.22 13.53 -9.65
N ASN A 46 12.18 14.86 -9.76
CA ASN A 46 11.31 15.76 -9.01
C ASN A 46 10.15 16.32 -9.86
N ASP A 47 9.92 15.78 -11.07
CA ASP A 47 8.85 16.21 -11.97
C ASP A 47 7.45 15.71 -11.55
N ILE A 48 7.36 15.00 -10.42
CA ILE A 48 6.11 14.56 -9.81
C ILE A 48 5.98 15.13 -8.40
N ASP A 49 4.86 15.80 -8.14
CA ASP A 49 4.51 16.24 -6.79
C ASP A 49 4.00 15.06 -5.95
N ASN A 50 4.55 14.91 -4.76
CA ASN A 50 4.11 13.99 -3.71
C ASN A 50 3.70 12.60 -4.20
N PRO A 51 4.62 11.82 -4.82
CA PRO A 51 4.38 10.42 -5.19
C PRO A 51 4.22 9.53 -3.94
N THR A 52 3.11 9.62 -3.21
CA THR A 52 2.97 8.98 -1.89
C THR A 52 2.62 7.49 -1.95
N PHE A 53 2.22 7.00 -3.12
CA PHE A 53 2.06 5.57 -3.40
C PHE A 53 2.35 5.25 -4.86
N LEU A 54 2.91 4.08 -5.14
CA LEU A 54 3.19 3.62 -6.50
C LEU A 54 2.99 2.11 -6.68
N SER A 55 2.72 1.71 -7.92
CA SER A 55 2.82 0.33 -8.39
C SER A 55 3.83 0.24 -9.52
N VAL A 56 4.46 -0.93 -9.65
CA VAL A 56 5.49 -1.21 -10.65
C VAL A 56 5.15 -2.51 -11.35
N THR A 57 5.39 -2.58 -12.67
CA THR A 57 5.26 -3.85 -13.40
C THR A 57 6.31 -4.86 -12.92
N PRO A 58 6.05 -6.18 -13.02
CA PRO A 58 6.97 -7.21 -12.52
C PRO A 58 8.39 -7.15 -13.09
N ASP A 59 8.55 -6.63 -14.31
CA ASP A 59 9.83 -6.43 -14.99
C ASP A 59 10.54 -5.12 -14.61
N GLY A 60 9.94 -4.30 -13.75
CA GLY A 60 10.47 -3.00 -13.33
C GLY A 60 10.42 -1.92 -14.41
N ALA A 61 9.78 -2.15 -15.56
CA ALA A 61 9.85 -1.26 -16.70
C ALA A 61 8.84 -0.11 -16.66
N ARG A 62 7.75 -0.24 -15.88
CA ARG A 62 6.69 0.78 -15.76
C ARG A 62 6.34 1.06 -14.31
N ILE A 63 6.10 2.33 -14.02
CA ILE A 63 5.78 2.85 -12.70
C ILE A 63 4.52 3.70 -12.82
N TYR A 64 3.56 3.48 -11.93
CA TYR A 64 2.34 4.27 -11.82
C TYR A 64 2.28 4.88 -10.43
N ALA A 65 2.46 6.20 -10.35
CA ALA A 65 2.62 6.93 -9.09
C ALA A 65 1.48 7.93 -8.89
N ASN A 66 0.90 7.92 -7.68
CA ASN A 66 -0.17 8.82 -7.27
C ASN A 66 0.41 10.14 -6.76
N SER A 67 -0.19 11.28 -7.08
CA SER A 67 0.17 12.57 -6.46
C SER A 67 -0.83 12.96 -5.38
N GLU A 68 -0.33 13.15 -4.16
CA GLU A 68 -1.10 13.57 -2.99
C GLU A 68 -0.86 15.06 -2.69
N VAL A 69 -1.65 15.93 -3.32
CA VAL A 69 -1.52 17.39 -3.18
C VAL A 69 -2.84 18.01 -2.69
N PHE A 70 -2.84 18.44 -1.43
CA PHE A 70 -4.04 18.91 -0.72
C PHE A 70 -4.65 20.19 -1.28
N THR A 71 -3.85 21.02 -1.96
CA THR A 71 -4.32 22.26 -2.58
C THR A 71 -4.94 22.03 -3.95
N TRP A 72 -4.88 20.81 -4.50
CA TRP A 72 -5.51 20.50 -5.78
C TRP A 72 -6.96 20.07 -5.56
N ARG A 73 -7.82 20.47 -6.50
CA ARG A 73 -9.23 20.03 -6.52
C ARG A 73 -9.35 18.52 -6.76
N GLU A 74 -8.39 17.95 -7.48
CA GLU A 74 -8.39 16.56 -7.92
C GLU A 74 -6.97 16.00 -7.86
N GLY A 75 -6.84 14.81 -7.28
CA GLY A 75 -5.61 14.04 -7.26
C GLY A 75 -5.32 13.41 -8.62
N THR A 76 -4.13 12.88 -8.82
CA THR A 76 -3.70 12.44 -10.15
C THR A 76 -2.82 11.21 -10.08
N VAL A 77 -2.73 10.48 -11.20
CA VAL A 77 -1.80 9.37 -11.36
C VAL A 77 -0.93 9.59 -12.59
N SER A 78 0.38 9.44 -12.43
CA SER A 78 1.37 9.61 -13.48
C SER A 78 2.01 8.27 -13.83
N ALA A 79 2.23 8.03 -15.13
CA ALA A 79 2.96 6.88 -15.64
C ALA A 79 4.38 7.28 -16.04
N TYR A 80 5.33 6.45 -15.65
CA TYR A 80 6.75 6.57 -16.02
C TYR A 80 7.24 5.22 -16.56
N SER A 81 8.25 5.29 -17.44
CA SER A 81 9.07 4.13 -17.78
C SER A 81 10.43 4.22 -17.10
N PHE A 82 11.01 3.05 -16.83
CA PHE A 82 12.38 2.92 -16.36
C PHE A 82 13.16 1.99 -17.28
N ASP A 83 14.27 2.49 -17.82
CA ASP A 83 15.23 1.69 -18.58
C ASP A 83 16.40 1.29 -17.67
N ARG A 84 16.48 0.00 -17.35
CA ARG A 84 17.52 -0.57 -16.48
C ARG A 84 18.92 -0.48 -17.09
N ALA A 85 19.05 -0.51 -18.42
CA ALA A 85 20.35 -0.50 -19.09
C ALA A 85 21.00 0.88 -19.03
N THR A 86 20.19 1.94 -19.18
CA THR A 86 20.64 3.33 -19.15
C THR A 86 20.42 4.01 -17.79
N ALA A 87 19.77 3.34 -16.85
CA ALA A 87 19.33 3.89 -15.57
C ALA A 87 18.50 5.19 -15.73
N THR A 88 17.59 5.22 -16.71
CA THR A 88 16.83 6.42 -17.06
C THR A 88 15.37 6.28 -16.68
N LEU A 89 14.83 7.28 -15.97
CA LEU A 89 13.39 7.48 -15.77
C LEU A 89 12.84 8.41 -16.85
N SER A 90 11.76 8.01 -17.52
CA SER A 90 11.07 8.84 -18.53
C SER A 90 9.60 8.99 -18.18
N TYR A 91 9.10 10.22 -18.20
CA TYR A 91 7.67 10.50 -18.08
C TYR A 91 6.91 10.01 -19.33
N LEU A 92 5.77 9.35 -19.13
CA LEU A 92 4.89 8.90 -20.21
C LEU A 92 3.66 9.82 -20.32
N ASN A 93 2.83 9.84 -19.28
CA ASN A 93 1.68 10.74 -19.19
C ASN A 93 1.13 10.82 -17.76
N LYS A 94 0.03 11.55 -17.59
CA LYS A 94 -0.67 11.77 -16.33
C LYS A 94 -2.17 11.81 -16.58
N GLN A 95 -2.96 11.28 -15.65
CA GLN A 95 -4.42 11.28 -15.70
C GLN A 95 -5.03 11.81 -14.39
N PRO A 96 -6.22 12.44 -14.45
CA PRO A 96 -6.99 12.76 -13.25
C PRO A 96 -7.40 11.48 -12.55
N SER A 97 -7.32 11.43 -11.21
CA SER A 97 -7.70 10.27 -10.40
C SER A 97 -9.21 10.13 -10.20
N LEU A 98 -9.98 11.14 -10.57
CA LEU A 98 -11.41 11.28 -10.28
C LEU A 98 -11.74 11.32 -8.77
N GLY A 99 -10.72 11.49 -7.92
CA GLY A 99 -10.82 11.71 -6.49
C GLY A 99 -10.17 13.01 -6.05
N SER A 100 -10.44 13.47 -4.82
CA SER A 100 -9.73 14.64 -4.28
C SER A 100 -8.29 14.31 -3.88
N ILE A 101 -8.04 13.17 -3.20
CA ILE A 101 -6.70 12.78 -2.74
C ILE A 101 -6.43 11.32 -3.08
N THR A 102 -5.43 11.06 -3.91
CA THR A 102 -5.15 9.71 -4.43
C THR A 102 -4.25 8.94 -3.48
N ALA A 103 -4.77 7.91 -2.82
CA ALA A 103 -4.09 7.25 -1.70
C ALA A 103 -3.35 5.97 -2.05
N HIS A 104 -3.86 5.20 -3.03
CA HIS A 104 -3.32 3.89 -3.35
C HIS A 104 -3.60 3.51 -4.81
N ASN A 105 -2.76 2.69 -5.42
CA ASN A 105 -3.07 2.06 -6.70
C ASN A 105 -2.54 0.62 -6.74
N THR A 106 -3.11 -0.20 -7.61
CA THR A 106 -2.59 -1.55 -7.93
C THR A 106 -2.79 -1.84 -9.41
N ILE A 107 -1.82 -2.53 -10.01
CA ILE A 107 -1.96 -3.12 -11.34
C ILE A 107 -2.74 -4.43 -11.18
N THR A 108 -3.67 -4.72 -12.09
CA THR A 108 -4.36 -6.02 -12.11
C THR A 108 -3.40 -7.15 -12.48
N ARG A 109 -3.71 -8.38 -12.04
CA ARG A 109 -2.88 -9.57 -12.21
C ARG A 109 -2.66 -9.93 -13.68
N ASP A 110 -3.65 -9.65 -14.52
CA ASP A 110 -3.54 -9.80 -15.97
C ASP A 110 -2.69 -8.70 -16.63
N GLY A 111 -2.26 -7.70 -15.86
CA GLY A 111 -1.46 -6.57 -16.32
C GLY A 111 -2.21 -5.56 -17.19
N THR A 112 -3.53 -5.66 -17.31
CA THR A 112 -4.28 -4.86 -18.30
C THR A 112 -4.84 -3.56 -17.75
N LYS A 113 -4.96 -3.43 -16.42
CA LYS A 113 -5.61 -2.27 -15.78
C LYS A 113 -4.83 -1.76 -14.57
N LEU A 114 -5.03 -0.48 -14.28
CA LEU A 114 -4.68 0.14 -13.01
C LEU A 114 -5.96 0.45 -12.23
N LEU A 115 -6.05 -0.01 -10.99
CA LEU A 115 -7.09 0.38 -10.04
C LEU A 115 -6.52 1.43 -9.09
N VAL A 116 -7.24 2.53 -8.90
CA VAL A 116 -6.78 3.68 -8.12
C VAL A 116 -7.81 4.00 -7.05
N ALA A 117 -7.41 4.00 -5.78
CA ALA A 117 -8.28 4.38 -4.66
C ALA A 117 -8.00 5.82 -4.22
N ASN A 118 -9.08 6.56 -3.95
CA ASN A 118 -9.03 7.95 -3.54
C ASN A 118 -9.62 8.15 -2.15
N TYR A 119 -8.80 8.73 -1.27
CA TYR A 119 -9.17 9.20 0.05
C TYR A 119 -9.95 10.51 -0.11
N GLY A 120 -11.25 10.49 0.17
CA GLY A 120 -12.13 11.61 -0.09
C GLY A 120 -12.00 12.72 0.95
N MET A 121 -11.17 13.74 0.71
CA MET A 121 -11.10 14.94 1.58
C MET A 121 -11.71 16.19 0.97
N GLY A 122 -12.08 17.13 1.86
CA GLY A 122 -12.50 18.48 1.53
C GLY A 122 -13.88 18.56 0.87
N GLU A 123 -14.24 19.79 0.46
CA GLU A 123 -15.45 20.07 -0.32
C GLU A 123 -15.08 20.35 -1.79
N GLY A 124 -15.94 19.94 -2.73
CA GLY A 124 -15.85 20.37 -4.14
C GLY A 124 -14.89 19.59 -5.05
N GLY A 125 -14.15 18.61 -4.52
CA GLY A 125 -13.40 17.63 -5.30
C GLY A 125 -14.31 16.56 -5.92
N PRO A 126 -13.83 15.81 -6.93
CA PRO A 126 -14.56 14.66 -7.43
C PRO A 126 -14.52 13.53 -6.39
N ASP A 127 -15.68 12.95 -6.10
CA ASP A 127 -15.86 12.00 -4.99
C ASP A 127 -15.89 10.55 -5.47
N ARG A 128 -15.01 10.17 -6.40
CA ARG A 128 -14.91 8.75 -6.81
C ARG A 128 -13.97 8.04 -5.85
N ALA A 129 -14.49 7.03 -5.16
CA ALA A 129 -13.74 6.18 -4.26
C ALA A 129 -12.68 5.36 -5.02
N VAL A 130 -13.04 4.86 -6.21
CA VAL A 130 -12.12 4.13 -7.09
C VAL A 130 -12.27 4.56 -8.54
N ALA A 131 -11.16 4.67 -9.26
CA ALA A 131 -11.10 4.85 -10.70
C ALA A 131 -10.27 3.72 -11.36
N VAL A 132 -10.58 3.41 -12.61
CA VAL A 132 -9.94 2.34 -13.40
C VAL A 132 -9.38 2.90 -14.69
N TYR A 133 -8.17 2.49 -15.04
CA TYR A 133 -7.44 2.90 -16.24
C TYR A 133 -6.94 1.66 -16.98
N GLY A 134 -6.84 1.76 -18.30
CA GLY A 134 -6.08 0.82 -19.12
C GLY A 134 -4.70 1.37 -19.45
N PHE A 135 -3.94 0.60 -20.22
CA PHE A 135 -2.62 0.99 -20.72
C PHE A 135 -2.62 0.97 -22.25
N ASP A 136 -1.91 1.93 -22.85
CA ASP A 136 -1.55 1.83 -24.27
C ASP A 136 -0.37 0.84 -24.47
N LYS A 137 0.04 0.63 -25.73
CA LYS A 137 1.15 -0.27 -26.08
C LYS A 137 2.49 0.11 -25.44
N ASN A 138 2.65 1.36 -25.01
CA ASN A 138 3.87 1.88 -24.39
C ASN A 138 3.76 1.90 -22.87
N GLY A 139 2.62 1.53 -22.27
CA GLY A 139 2.38 1.60 -20.83
C GLY A 139 1.92 2.97 -20.35
N ALA A 140 1.54 3.89 -21.23
CA ALA A 140 0.90 5.15 -20.84
C ALA A 140 -0.56 4.89 -20.43
N LEU A 141 -1.07 5.65 -19.46
CA LEU A 141 -2.44 5.50 -18.96
C LEU A 141 -3.46 5.95 -20.01
N SER A 142 -4.51 5.15 -20.23
CA SER A 142 -5.70 5.63 -20.96
C SER A 142 -6.40 6.76 -20.20
N VAL A 143 -7.35 7.44 -20.84
CA VAL A 143 -8.37 8.17 -20.08
C VAL A 143 -9.11 7.20 -19.13
N PRO A 144 -9.73 7.68 -18.04
CA PRO A 144 -10.46 6.80 -17.12
C PRO A 144 -11.48 5.92 -17.85
N LEU A 145 -11.43 4.61 -17.62
CA LEU A 145 -12.37 3.63 -18.19
C LEU A 145 -13.68 3.59 -17.38
N ALA A 146 -13.55 3.62 -16.05
CA ALA A 146 -14.68 3.57 -15.13
C ALA A 146 -14.32 4.20 -13.80
N SER A 147 -15.36 4.51 -13.01
CA SER A 147 -15.19 4.89 -11.61
C SER A 147 -16.43 4.55 -10.79
N VAL A 148 -16.24 4.42 -9.48
CA VAL A 148 -17.32 4.18 -8.51
C VAL A 148 -17.18 5.12 -7.31
N SER A 149 -18.29 5.46 -6.68
CA SER A 149 -18.33 6.23 -5.44
C SER A 149 -18.90 5.40 -4.32
N HIS A 150 -18.36 5.56 -3.11
CA HIS A 150 -18.99 5.05 -1.89
C HIS A 150 -19.70 6.20 -1.16
N LYS A 151 -20.64 5.85 -0.27
CA LYS A 151 -21.37 6.79 0.58
C LYS A 151 -21.53 6.18 1.96
N GLY A 152 -21.53 7.03 2.98
CA GLY A 152 -21.66 6.64 4.38
C GLY A 152 -20.67 7.40 5.25
N THR A 153 -20.73 7.11 6.54
CA THR A 153 -19.87 7.67 7.59
C THR A 153 -19.58 6.59 8.62
N GLY A 154 -18.58 6.83 9.47
CA GLY A 154 -18.27 6.04 10.66
C GLY A 154 -18.41 6.88 11.93
N PRO A 155 -18.16 6.29 13.11
CA PRO A 155 -18.36 6.97 14.39
C PRO A 155 -17.29 8.05 14.69
N ASN A 156 -16.11 8.01 14.08
CA ASN A 156 -15.09 9.03 14.29
C ASN A 156 -15.36 10.27 13.43
N ALA A 157 -16.01 11.28 13.99
CA ALA A 157 -16.41 12.49 13.26
C ALA A 157 -15.25 13.28 12.62
N ALA A 158 -14.00 13.09 13.06
CA ALA A 158 -12.84 13.77 12.50
C ALA A 158 -12.14 12.99 11.38
N ARG A 159 -12.40 11.68 11.28
CA ARG A 159 -11.69 10.76 10.35
C ARG A 159 -12.62 9.93 9.48
N GLN A 160 -13.92 9.95 9.75
CA GLN A 160 -14.94 9.10 9.15
C GLN A 160 -16.24 9.88 8.87
N GLU A 161 -16.11 11.17 8.58
CA GLU A 161 -17.18 12.09 8.22
C GLU A 161 -17.80 11.80 6.84
N ARG A 162 -17.15 10.94 6.05
CA ARG A 162 -17.54 10.52 4.70
C ARG A 162 -16.74 9.27 4.29
N SER A 163 -16.95 8.78 3.08
CA SER A 163 -16.08 7.76 2.46
C SER A 163 -14.64 8.26 2.29
N HIS A 164 -13.71 7.40 2.69
CA HIS A 164 -12.26 7.54 2.59
C HIS A 164 -11.67 6.22 2.10
N ALA A 165 -11.89 5.88 0.82
CA ALA A 165 -11.30 4.70 0.22
C ALA A 165 -9.76 4.81 0.24
N HIS A 166 -9.13 3.98 1.07
CA HIS A 166 -7.70 4.12 1.35
C HIS A 166 -6.87 3.13 0.54
N SER A 167 -7.40 1.95 0.20
CA SER A 167 -6.72 1.02 -0.70
C SER A 167 -7.68 0.23 -1.57
N VAL A 168 -7.15 -0.28 -2.68
CA VAL A 168 -7.80 -1.21 -3.60
C VAL A 168 -6.80 -2.30 -3.95
N THR A 169 -7.20 -3.57 -3.80
CA THR A 169 -6.34 -4.74 -4.06
C THR A 169 -7.14 -5.79 -4.84
N GLU A 170 -6.55 -6.39 -5.88
CA GLU A 170 -7.17 -7.52 -6.57
C GLU A 170 -6.83 -8.85 -5.87
N THR A 171 -7.81 -9.73 -5.73
CA THR A 171 -7.68 -11.05 -5.08
C THR A 171 -6.63 -11.92 -5.77
N ILE A 172 -6.16 -12.98 -5.09
CA ILE A 172 -5.17 -13.91 -5.67
C ILE A 172 -5.71 -14.58 -6.94
N GLY A 173 -6.98 -14.98 -6.94
CA GLY A 173 -7.64 -15.58 -8.12
C GLY A 173 -7.84 -14.63 -9.31
N GLY A 174 -7.66 -13.32 -9.11
CA GLY A 174 -7.93 -12.31 -10.13
C GLY A 174 -9.43 -12.05 -10.36
N GLY A 175 -9.75 -11.00 -11.11
CA GLY A 175 -11.11 -10.62 -11.50
C GLY A 175 -11.96 -10.01 -10.38
N THR A 176 -11.49 -10.00 -9.13
CA THR A 176 -12.20 -9.37 -8.00
C THR A 176 -11.30 -8.36 -7.30
N ALA A 177 -11.74 -7.12 -7.19
CA ALA A 177 -11.11 -6.06 -6.41
C ALA A 177 -11.79 -5.92 -5.04
N VAL A 178 -11.01 -5.72 -3.99
CA VAL A 178 -11.48 -5.39 -2.65
C VAL A 178 -10.96 -4.01 -2.28
N VAL A 179 -11.89 -3.12 -1.90
CA VAL A 179 -11.60 -1.74 -1.51
C VAL A 179 -11.75 -1.61 0.00
N ALA A 180 -10.68 -1.17 0.68
CA ALA A 180 -10.74 -0.80 2.08
C ALA A 180 -11.16 0.66 2.21
N ASP A 181 -12.35 0.91 2.76
CA ASP A 181 -12.87 2.25 2.97
C ASP A 181 -12.86 2.59 4.47
N LEU A 182 -11.84 3.37 4.84
CA LEU A 182 -11.59 3.81 6.21
C LEU A 182 -12.81 4.59 6.75
N GLY A 183 -13.41 5.39 5.90
CA GLY A 183 -14.43 6.37 6.29
C GLY A 183 -15.79 5.78 6.62
N ILE A 184 -16.05 4.54 6.21
CA ILE A 184 -17.35 3.87 6.42
C ILE A 184 -17.24 2.52 7.14
N ASP A 185 -16.04 2.14 7.59
CA ASP A 185 -15.75 0.84 8.22
C ASP A 185 -16.20 -0.36 7.37
N ARG A 186 -15.95 -0.31 6.05
CA ARG A 186 -16.32 -1.39 5.12
C ARG A 186 -15.16 -1.83 4.24
N LEU A 187 -15.17 -3.11 3.91
CA LEU A 187 -14.55 -3.63 2.70
C LEU A 187 -15.63 -3.76 1.62
N VAL A 188 -15.39 -3.17 0.44
CA VAL A 188 -16.31 -3.25 -0.70
C VAL A 188 -15.67 -4.07 -1.81
N SER A 189 -16.31 -5.17 -2.19
CA SER A 189 -15.81 -6.07 -3.23
C SER A 189 -16.49 -5.81 -4.56
N TYR A 190 -15.73 -5.84 -5.64
CA TYR A 190 -16.17 -5.61 -7.01
C TYR A 190 -15.63 -6.69 -7.94
N ARG A 191 -16.44 -7.15 -8.90
CA ARG A 191 -15.93 -7.84 -10.09
C ARG A 191 -15.36 -6.79 -11.05
N ILE A 192 -14.17 -7.07 -11.55
CA ILE A 192 -13.48 -6.28 -12.57
C ILE A 192 -13.92 -6.81 -13.94
N GLU A 193 -14.70 -6.02 -14.67
CA GLU A 193 -15.17 -6.40 -16.00
C GLU A 193 -14.08 -6.16 -17.06
N PRO A 194 -14.13 -6.84 -18.22
CA PRO A 194 -13.13 -6.68 -19.28
C PRO A 194 -12.93 -5.23 -19.75
N ASP A 195 -14.02 -4.46 -19.79
CA ASP A 195 -14.04 -3.03 -20.16
C ASP A 195 -13.55 -2.09 -19.04
N GLY A 196 -13.22 -2.62 -17.87
CA GLY A 196 -12.78 -1.86 -16.69
C GLY A 196 -13.90 -1.44 -15.75
N ARG A 197 -15.17 -1.69 -16.08
CA ARG A 197 -16.27 -1.41 -15.17
C ARG A 197 -16.15 -2.26 -13.90
N LEU A 198 -16.54 -1.67 -12.76
CA LEU A 198 -16.58 -2.38 -11.47
C LEU A 198 -18.03 -2.73 -11.12
N SER A 199 -18.35 -4.03 -11.13
CA SER A 199 -19.65 -4.55 -10.68
C SER A 199 -19.60 -4.88 -9.19
N LYS A 200 -20.34 -4.16 -8.36
CA LYS A 200 -20.36 -4.43 -6.91
C LYS A 200 -20.85 -5.84 -6.61
N LEU A 201 -20.10 -6.56 -5.78
CA LEU A 201 -20.39 -7.92 -5.34
C LEU A 201 -20.93 -7.94 -3.91
N ALA A 202 -20.16 -7.37 -2.98
CA ALA A 202 -20.48 -7.42 -1.55
C ALA A 202 -19.97 -6.18 -0.80
N GLU A 203 -20.57 -5.91 0.34
CA GLU A 203 -20.00 -5.07 1.40
C GLU A 203 -19.83 -5.92 2.65
N SER A 204 -18.66 -5.83 3.27
CA SER A 204 -18.31 -6.56 4.48
C SER A 204 -17.97 -5.56 5.57
N ALA A 205 -18.75 -5.59 6.66
CA ALA A 205 -18.60 -4.67 7.76
C ALA A 205 -17.45 -5.05 8.69
N LEU A 206 -16.66 -4.04 9.07
CA LEU A 206 -15.72 -4.12 10.18
C LEU A 206 -16.33 -3.46 11.43
N PRO A 207 -15.75 -3.69 12.63
CA PRO A 207 -16.18 -2.99 13.84
C PRO A 207 -16.26 -1.47 13.64
N PRO A 208 -17.28 -0.78 14.18
CA PRO A 208 -17.37 0.66 14.09
C PRO A 208 -16.13 1.36 14.67
N GLY A 209 -15.55 2.29 13.94
CA GLY A 209 -14.34 3.01 14.31
C GLY A 209 -13.04 2.28 14.01
N ALA A 210 -13.08 1.14 13.29
CA ALA A 210 -11.90 0.40 12.90
C ALA A 210 -11.02 1.18 11.91
N GLY A 211 -11.63 1.74 10.88
CA GLY A 211 -10.93 2.45 9.80
C GLY A 211 -10.01 1.55 8.99
N PRO A 212 -10.54 0.60 8.18
CA PRO A 212 -9.73 -0.30 7.37
C PRO A 212 -8.87 0.48 6.36
N ARG A 213 -7.56 0.22 6.36
CA ARG A 213 -6.58 0.97 5.59
C ARG A 213 -6.04 0.18 4.41
N HIS A 214 -5.20 -0.81 4.67
CA HIS A 214 -4.51 -1.63 3.67
C HIS A 214 -4.82 -3.13 3.86
N LEU A 215 -4.65 -3.90 2.79
CA LEU A 215 -4.94 -5.33 2.73
C LEU A 215 -3.69 -6.13 2.36
N ALA A 216 -3.52 -7.30 2.98
CA ALA A 216 -2.61 -8.35 2.53
C ALA A 216 -3.39 -9.63 2.22
N LEU A 217 -3.01 -10.34 1.17
CA LEU A 217 -3.73 -11.52 0.68
C LEU A 217 -2.91 -12.78 0.91
N HIS A 218 -3.49 -13.78 1.57
CA HIS A 218 -2.82 -15.06 1.73
C HIS A 218 -2.60 -15.72 0.35
N PRO A 219 -1.40 -16.27 0.06
CA PRO A 219 -1.10 -16.90 -1.23
C PRO A 219 -2.03 -18.05 -1.66
N ASN A 220 -2.85 -18.57 -0.74
CA ASN A 220 -3.81 -19.64 -1.01
C ASN A 220 -5.19 -19.10 -1.46
N GLY A 221 -5.38 -17.78 -1.52
CA GLY A 221 -6.63 -17.11 -1.91
C GLY A 221 -7.74 -17.11 -0.85
N ARG A 222 -7.60 -17.86 0.24
CA ARG A 222 -8.68 -18.08 1.23
C ARG A 222 -8.80 -16.97 2.27
N PHE A 223 -7.69 -16.31 2.61
CA PHE A 223 -7.63 -15.34 3.70
C PHE A 223 -7.18 -13.96 3.24
N VAL A 224 -7.81 -12.94 3.82
CA VAL A 224 -7.48 -11.53 3.66
C VAL A 224 -7.19 -10.95 5.02
N PHE A 225 -6.08 -10.25 5.16
CA PHE A 225 -5.67 -9.56 6.37
C PHE A 225 -5.84 -8.06 6.18
N VAL A 226 -6.51 -7.41 7.12
CA VAL A 226 -6.85 -5.99 7.08
C VAL A 226 -6.08 -5.28 8.18
N MET A 227 -5.34 -4.23 7.82
CA MET A 227 -4.77 -3.30 8.78
C MET A 227 -5.76 -2.17 9.05
N ASN A 228 -6.23 -2.05 10.28
CA ASN A 228 -7.15 -1.00 10.70
C ASN A 228 -6.39 0.16 11.33
N GLU A 229 -6.52 1.35 10.75
CA GLU A 229 -5.78 2.54 11.15
C GLU A 229 -6.21 3.08 12.51
N LEU A 230 -7.53 3.16 12.74
CA LEU A 230 -8.08 4.01 13.79
C LEU A 230 -8.17 3.28 15.13
N ASP A 231 -8.51 1.99 15.13
CA ASP A 231 -8.62 1.19 16.35
C ASP A 231 -7.36 0.38 16.68
N SER A 232 -6.32 0.52 15.85
CA SER A 232 -5.04 -0.18 15.94
C SER A 232 -5.15 -1.71 15.98
N THR A 233 -5.84 -2.31 15.00
CA THR A 233 -6.01 -3.77 14.91
C THR A 233 -5.56 -4.37 13.57
N ILE A 234 -5.27 -5.67 13.60
CA ILE A 234 -5.20 -6.54 12.41
C ILE A 234 -6.39 -7.49 12.45
N VAL A 235 -7.16 -7.53 11.37
CA VAL A 235 -8.31 -8.43 11.22
C VAL A 235 -8.01 -9.47 10.16
N SER A 236 -8.20 -10.75 10.50
CA SER A 236 -8.17 -11.86 9.55
C SER A 236 -9.60 -12.16 9.09
N MET A 237 -9.78 -12.34 7.78
CA MET A 237 -11.08 -12.60 7.17
C MET A 237 -11.00 -13.73 6.16
N ALA A 238 -12.06 -14.54 6.09
CA ALA A 238 -12.28 -15.52 5.03
C ALA A 238 -12.89 -14.83 3.81
N LEU A 239 -12.38 -15.11 2.62
CA LEU A 239 -12.97 -14.68 1.35
C LEU A 239 -13.81 -15.81 0.76
N ASP A 240 -15.08 -15.53 0.50
CA ASP A 240 -15.88 -16.30 -0.45
C ASP A 240 -15.64 -15.75 -1.85
N GLU A 241 -14.85 -16.45 -2.66
CA GLU A 241 -14.48 -16.01 -4.01
C GLU A 241 -15.69 -15.89 -4.96
N THR A 242 -16.78 -16.62 -4.71
CA THR A 242 -17.96 -16.59 -5.58
C THR A 242 -18.78 -15.32 -5.34
N SER A 243 -19.05 -15.01 -4.07
CA SER A 243 -19.85 -13.85 -3.69
C SER A 243 -19.03 -12.57 -3.48
N GLY A 244 -17.71 -12.69 -3.36
CA GLY A 244 -16.82 -11.60 -2.95
C GLY A 244 -17.00 -11.16 -1.50
N LYS A 245 -17.81 -11.86 -0.70
CA LYS A 245 -18.08 -11.52 0.70
C LYS A 245 -16.90 -11.91 1.58
N LEU A 246 -16.52 -11.02 2.50
CA LEU A 246 -15.52 -11.30 3.52
C LEU A 246 -16.20 -11.49 4.88
N SER A 247 -15.74 -12.48 5.65
CA SER A 247 -16.25 -12.77 7.00
C SER A 247 -15.10 -12.78 8.00
N ILE A 248 -15.26 -12.09 9.13
CA ILE A 248 -14.24 -12.01 10.18
C ILE A 248 -13.97 -13.40 10.76
N ILE A 249 -12.69 -13.78 10.83
CA ILE A 249 -12.18 -14.98 11.50
C ILE A 249 -11.63 -14.59 12.88
N ASP A 250 -10.76 -13.59 12.92
CA ASP A 250 -10.04 -13.17 14.12
C ASP A 250 -9.71 -11.67 14.03
N ALA A 251 -9.52 -11.04 15.19
CA ALA A 251 -9.10 -9.65 15.30
C ALA A 251 -8.10 -9.51 16.47
N ARG A 252 -6.94 -8.92 16.21
CA ARG A 252 -5.85 -8.79 17.19
C ARG A 252 -5.37 -7.34 17.30
N PRO A 253 -4.99 -6.87 18.50
CA PRO A 253 -4.30 -5.60 18.64
C PRO A 253 -3.00 -5.59 17.84
N ALA A 254 -2.76 -4.50 17.12
CA ALA A 254 -1.52 -4.27 16.38
C ALA A 254 -0.41 -3.66 17.26
N VAL A 255 -0.75 -3.24 18.48
CA VAL A 255 0.15 -2.65 19.49
C VAL A 255 -0.27 -3.08 20.91
N PRO A 256 0.60 -2.94 21.91
CA PRO A 256 0.22 -3.04 23.33
C PRO A 256 -0.90 -2.05 23.69
N ALA A 257 -1.66 -2.37 24.75
CA ALA A 257 -2.87 -1.62 25.11
C ALA A 257 -2.57 -0.15 25.43
N GLU A 258 -1.45 0.11 26.10
CA GLU A 258 -0.96 1.42 26.52
C GLU A 258 -0.58 2.35 25.35
N ALA A 259 -0.28 1.81 24.18
CA ALA A 259 0.11 2.59 23.01
C ALA A 259 -1.10 2.94 22.11
N ARG A 260 -2.25 2.29 22.31
CA ARG A 260 -3.38 2.29 21.39
C ARG A 260 -3.92 3.68 21.06
N ASP A 261 -4.06 4.54 22.05
CA ASP A 261 -4.69 5.86 21.90
C ASP A 261 -3.83 6.85 21.11
N SER A 262 -2.53 6.57 20.97
CA SER A 262 -1.56 7.41 20.26
C SER A 262 -1.04 6.79 18.96
N ASN A 263 -1.62 5.67 18.54
CA ASN A 263 -1.14 4.89 17.42
C ASN A 263 -2.09 4.90 16.22
N HIS A 264 -1.49 4.95 15.03
CA HIS A 264 -2.19 4.80 13.76
C HIS A 264 -1.48 3.77 12.89
N CYS A 265 -2.12 2.62 12.68
CA CYS A 265 -1.60 1.60 11.79
C CYS A 265 -1.48 2.11 10.34
N ALA A 266 -0.54 1.57 9.58
CA ALA A 266 -0.31 2.00 8.21
C ALA A 266 -0.36 0.83 7.20
N ASP A 267 0.74 0.12 7.01
CA ASP A 267 0.84 -0.86 5.94
C ASP A 267 0.82 -2.30 6.47
N ILE A 268 0.53 -3.24 5.59
CA ILE A 268 0.49 -4.65 5.91
C ILE A 268 1.07 -5.49 4.77
N GLN A 269 1.96 -6.41 5.11
CA GLN A 269 2.62 -7.31 4.18
C GLN A 269 2.46 -8.75 4.68
N ILE A 270 2.45 -9.71 3.76
CA ILE A 270 2.45 -11.13 4.07
C ILE A 270 3.68 -11.79 3.46
N ALA A 271 4.32 -12.67 4.22
CA ALA A 271 5.42 -13.48 3.71
C ALA A 271 4.96 -14.28 2.47
N PRO A 272 5.83 -14.52 1.47
CA PRO A 272 5.46 -15.26 0.27
C PRO A 272 4.94 -16.69 0.53
N ASP A 273 5.31 -17.29 1.66
CA ASP A 273 4.84 -18.61 2.10
C ASP A 273 3.51 -18.55 2.89
N GLY A 274 2.98 -17.37 3.15
CA GLY A 274 1.73 -17.14 3.89
C GLY A 274 1.81 -17.32 5.40
N ARG A 275 2.97 -17.70 5.96
CA ARG A 275 3.09 -18.07 7.38
C ARG A 275 3.05 -16.88 8.34
N PHE A 276 3.45 -15.69 7.87
CA PHE A 276 3.60 -14.51 8.70
C PHE A 276 3.05 -13.25 8.05
N VAL A 277 2.40 -12.41 8.84
CA VAL A 277 1.89 -11.08 8.48
C VAL A 277 2.64 -10.02 9.28
N TYR A 278 3.01 -8.94 8.61
CA TYR A 278 3.77 -7.81 9.15
C TYR A 278 2.93 -6.54 9.00
N GLY A 279 2.63 -5.86 10.10
CA GLY A 279 1.89 -4.60 10.11
C GLY A 279 2.76 -3.46 10.63
N SER A 280 2.67 -2.26 10.06
CA SER A 280 3.40 -1.09 10.57
C SER A 280 2.53 -0.15 11.40
N ASN A 281 3.11 0.39 12.47
CA ASN A 281 2.44 1.21 13.47
C ASN A 281 3.12 2.58 13.58
N ARG A 282 2.39 3.67 13.29
CA ARG A 282 2.88 5.04 13.43
C ARG A 282 2.48 5.57 14.80
N GLY A 283 3.44 6.05 15.58
CA GLY A 283 3.23 6.44 16.98
C GLY A 283 3.91 5.45 17.93
N HIS A 284 3.53 4.16 17.87
CA HIS A 284 4.32 3.11 18.53
C HIS A 284 5.65 2.81 17.79
N ASP A 285 5.78 3.28 16.54
CA ASP A 285 6.99 3.21 15.71
C ASP A 285 7.61 1.79 15.67
N SER A 286 6.75 0.84 15.32
CA SER A 286 7.07 -0.58 15.30
C SER A 286 6.49 -1.30 14.09
N VAL A 287 7.04 -2.50 13.85
CA VAL A 287 6.44 -3.53 13.01
C VAL A 287 5.89 -4.63 13.93
N VAL A 288 4.60 -4.91 13.86
CA VAL A 288 3.96 -6.05 14.52
C VAL A 288 4.08 -7.28 13.63
N ILE A 289 4.36 -8.44 14.24
CA ILE A 289 4.54 -9.72 13.56
C ILE A 289 3.49 -10.70 14.08
N MET A 290 2.68 -11.22 13.17
CA MET A 290 1.65 -12.22 13.46
C MET A 290 1.92 -13.51 12.69
N ALA A 291 1.94 -14.65 13.37
CA ALA A 291 1.89 -15.96 12.74
C ALA A 291 0.46 -16.26 12.31
N VAL A 292 0.31 -16.89 11.14
CA VAL A 292 -0.98 -17.26 10.56
C VAL A 292 -1.18 -18.77 10.70
N ASP A 293 -2.25 -19.17 11.35
CA ASP A 293 -2.70 -20.55 11.29
C ASP A 293 -3.16 -20.88 9.86
N GLN A 294 -2.44 -21.77 9.19
CA GLN A 294 -2.62 -22.04 7.75
C GLN A 294 -3.94 -22.72 7.41
N GLN A 295 -4.60 -23.34 8.40
CA GLN A 295 -5.86 -24.04 8.20
C GLN A 295 -7.06 -23.11 8.44
N THR A 296 -6.99 -22.33 9.51
CA THR A 296 -8.11 -21.55 10.05
C THR A 296 -8.01 -20.06 9.76
N GLY A 297 -6.81 -19.53 9.49
CA GLY A 297 -6.56 -18.10 9.31
C GLY A 297 -6.45 -17.30 10.60
N VAL A 298 -6.51 -17.94 11.77
CA VAL A 298 -6.36 -17.29 13.09
C VAL A 298 -4.96 -16.71 13.23
N LEU A 299 -4.86 -15.55 13.90
CA LEU A 299 -3.61 -14.83 14.10
C LEU A 299 -3.05 -15.06 15.50
N LYS A 300 -1.74 -15.29 15.59
CA LYS A 300 -0.99 -15.36 16.86
C LYS A 300 0.13 -14.33 16.85
N LEU A 301 0.17 -13.48 17.87
CA LEU A 301 1.26 -12.52 18.06
C LEU A 301 2.59 -13.27 18.23
N VAL A 302 3.57 -12.91 17.39
CA VAL A 302 4.97 -13.30 17.55
C VAL A 302 5.71 -12.23 18.35
N GLY A 303 5.50 -10.96 18.01
CA GLY A 303 6.07 -9.84 18.76
C GLY A 303 5.98 -8.51 18.02
N TYR A 304 6.63 -7.51 18.60
CA TYR A 304 6.79 -6.17 18.04
C TYR A 304 8.29 -5.87 17.91
N VAL A 305 8.71 -5.30 16.78
CA VAL A 305 10.10 -4.89 16.54
C VAL A 305 10.12 -3.40 16.22
N PRO A 306 11.02 -2.59 16.82
CA PRO A 306 11.18 -1.19 16.43
C PRO A 306 11.42 -1.06 14.92
N CYS A 307 10.79 -0.08 14.27
CA CYS A 307 10.86 0.05 12.81
C CYS A 307 12.19 0.64 12.29
N GLY A 308 13.15 0.91 13.18
CA GLY A 308 14.47 1.46 12.84
C GLY A 308 14.45 2.95 12.49
N GLY A 309 13.38 3.66 12.89
CA GLY A 309 13.14 5.07 12.64
C GLY A 309 11.84 5.53 13.32
N ALA A 310 11.10 6.43 12.67
CA ALA A 310 9.82 6.94 13.16
C ALA A 310 8.78 7.03 12.04
N THR A 311 7.52 6.73 12.39
CA THR A 311 6.36 6.78 11.48
C THR A 311 6.53 5.88 10.25
N PRO A 312 6.59 4.54 10.43
CA PRO A 312 6.73 3.58 9.33
C PRO A 312 5.46 3.50 8.49
N ARG A 313 5.34 4.36 7.46
CA ARG A 313 4.10 4.49 6.67
C ARG A 313 3.91 3.38 5.64
N ASN A 314 5.00 2.77 5.18
CA ASN A 314 4.95 1.69 4.20
C ASN A 314 6.02 0.63 4.47
N LEU A 315 5.69 -0.61 4.15
CA LEU A 315 6.57 -1.76 4.23
C LEU A 315 6.72 -2.41 2.85
N ALA A 316 7.84 -3.06 2.60
CA ALA A 316 8.01 -3.94 1.44
C ALA A 316 8.83 -5.18 1.79
N LEU A 317 8.44 -6.33 1.25
CA LEU A 317 9.21 -7.57 1.31
C LEU A 317 9.98 -7.76 0.00
N THR A 318 11.18 -8.33 0.09
CA THR A 318 11.90 -8.70 -1.14
C THR A 318 11.24 -9.89 -1.85
N PRO A 319 11.22 -9.89 -3.20
CA PRO A 319 10.51 -10.89 -4.00
C PRO A 319 11.19 -12.27 -4.01
N SER A 320 12.45 -12.39 -3.61
CA SER A 320 13.22 -13.64 -3.62
C SER A 320 12.72 -14.71 -2.66
N GLY A 321 11.86 -14.35 -1.70
CA GLY A 321 11.58 -15.19 -0.53
C GLY A 321 12.72 -15.19 0.50
N GLY A 322 13.90 -14.67 0.16
CA GLY A 322 15.17 -14.72 0.92
C GLY A 322 15.32 -13.74 2.07
N GLY A 323 14.24 -13.10 2.53
CA GLY A 323 14.19 -12.69 3.92
C GLY A 323 14.51 -11.23 4.24
N HIS A 324 14.22 -10.25 3.39
CA HIS A 324 14.32 -8.84 3.84
C HIS A 324 12.98 -8.13 3.89
N LEU A 325 12.82 -7.28 4.90
CA LEU A 325 11.71 -6.34 5.06
C LEU A 325 12.26 -4.92 5.13
N PHE A 326 11.71 -4.06 4.28
CA PHE A 326 12.03 -2.65 4.22
C PHE A 326 10.95 -1.88 4.97
N SER A 327 11.36 -0.99 5.88
CA SER A 327 10.45 -0.11 6.62
C SER A 327 10.70 1.35 6.25
N ALA A 328 9.77 1.96 5.52
CA ALA A 328 9.86 3.36 5.10
C ALA A 328 9.42 4.29 6.23
N ASN A 329 10.40 4.87 6.92
CA ASN A 329 10.23 5.71 8.10
C ASN A 329 10.09 7.17 7.68
N GLN A 330 8.85 7.61 7.50
CA GLN A 330 8.50 8.93 6.98
C GLN A 330 9.17 10.07 7.76
N ASN A 331 9.13 10.02 9.09
CA ASN A 331 9.61 11.13 9.93
C ASN A 331 11.08 10.98 10.32
N ALA A 332 11.75 9.90 9.90
CA ALA A 332 13.18 9.67 10.14
C ALA A 332 14.03 9.74 8.85
N ASP A 333 13.43 10.09 7.70
CA ASP A 333 14.12 10.25 6.42
C ASP A 333 14.97 9.05 6.01
N ARG A 334 14.45 7.84 6.24
CA ARG A 334 15.16 6.61 5.90
C ARG A 334 14.25 5.42 5.66
N ILE A 335 14.78 4.45 4.92
CA ILE A 335 14.18 3.13 4.77
C ILE A 335 15.10 2.11 5.43
N SER A 336 14.69 1.58 6.58
CA SER A 336 15.49 0.61 7.35
C SER A 336 15.30 -0.80 6.81
N ILE A 337 16.38 -1.56 6.74
CA ILE A 337 16.40 -2.91 6.16
C ILE A 337 16.54 -3.95 7.28
N PHE A 338 15.58 -4.84 7.38
CA PHE A 338 15.55 -5.93 8.36
C PHE A 338 15.79 -7.26 7.67
N ALA A 339 16.59 -8.11 8.29
CA ALA A 339 16.65 -9.54 7.98
C ALA A 339 15.47 -10.23 8.66
N ARG A 340 14.83 -11.14 7.95
CA ARG A 340 13.65 -11.89 8.35
C ARG A 340 14.04 -13.34 8.51
N ASP A 341 13.87 -13.85 9.71
CA ASP A 341 13.96 -15.27 9.96
C ASP A 341 12.71 -15.94 9.38
N VAL A 342 12.90 -16.84 8.41
CA VAL A 342 11.77 -17.41 7.66
C VAL A 342 10.92 -18.36 8.51
N ASP A 343 11.50 -18.98 9.54
CA ASP A 343 10.82 -20.01 10.33
C ASP A 343 10.05 -19.45 11.51
N SER A 344 10.59 -18.41 12.15
CA SER A 344 9.95 -17.71 13.26
C SER A 344 9.20 -16.45 12.84
N GLY A 345 9.46 -15.93 11.63
CA GLY A 345 8.94 -14.66 11.15
C GLY A 345 9.55 -13.43 11.83
N THR A 346 10.51 -13.61 12.74
CA THR A 346 11.12 -12.49 13.47
C THR A 346 11.97 -11.60 12.55
N LEU A 347 12.15 -10.34 12.96
CA LEU A 347 12.94 -9.35 12.23
C LEU A 347 14.16 -8.94 13.05
N ILE A 348 15.32 -8.89 12.39
CA ILE A 348 16.59 -8.43 12.96
C ILE A 348 17.02 -7.20 12.17
N ASP A 349 17.28 -6.09 12.86
CA ASP A 349 17.84 -4.90 12.22
C ASP A 349 19.24 -5.21 11.69
N THR A 350 19.45 -4.99 10.40
CA THR A 350 20.75 -5.23 9.75
C THR A 350 21.74 -4.09 9.99
N GLY A 351 21.27 -2.96 10.53
CA GLY A 351 22.01 -1.69 10.61
C GLY A 351 22.14 -0.98 9.25
N ARG A 352 21.55 -1.53 8.18
CA ARG A 352 21.59 -0.97 6.82
C ARG A 352 20.28 -0.23 6.52
N ALA A 353 20.40 0.85 5.74
CA ALA A 353 19.27 1.64 5.32
C ALA A 353 19.54 2.35 3.99
N ILE A 354 18.46 2.83 3.36
CA ILE A 354 18.51 3.88 2.34
C ILE A 354 18.18 5.19 3.04
N GLU A 355 19.13 6.12 3.09
CA GLU A 355 18.91 7.47 3.61
C GLU A 355 18.24 8.31 2.51
N ILE A 356 16.99 8.68 2.71
CA ILE A 356 16.15 9.35 1.71
C ILE A 356 15.06 10.17 2.41
N GLY A 357 14.91 11.44 2.03
CA GLY A 357 13.95 12.33 2.67
C GLY A 357 12.50 11.85 2.53
N THR A 358 11.79 11.81 3.65
CA THR A 358 10.33 11.57 3.75
C THR A 358 9.80 10.45 2.84
N PRO A 359 10.28 9.19 2.99
CA PRO A 359 9.84 8.09 2.15
C PRO A 359 8.42 7.67 2.52
N MET A 360 7.56 7.55 1.51
CA MET A 360 6.12 7.30 1.68
C MET A 360 5.70 5.93 1.17
N CYS A 361 6.34 5.46 0.10
CA CYS A 361 6.08 4.15 -0.50
C CYS A 361 7.37 3.56 -1.02
N VAL A 362 7.56 2.26 -0.80
CA VAL A 362 8.65 1.45 -1.34
C VAL A 362 8.04 0.23 -2.06
N LYS A 363 8.49 -0.03 -3.29
CA LYS A 363 8.18 -1.26 -4.03
C LYS A 363 9.47 -1.91 -4.49
N ILE A 364 9.53 -3.24 -4.37
CA ILE A 364 10.71 -4.03 -4.72
C ILE A 364 10.31 -5.05 -5.79
N VAL A 365 11.02 -5.04 -6.90
CA VAL A 365 10.86 -6.00 -8.02
C VAL A 365 12.24 -6.52 -8.44
N ARG A 366 12.29 -7.55 -9.27
CA ARG A 366 13.56 -8.16 -9.72
C ARG A 366 14.10 -7.56 -11.00
#